data_AF-A0A813BKZ2-F1
#
_entry.id   AF-A0A813BKZ2-F1
#
_cell.length_a   1.000
_cell.length_b   1.000
_cell.length_c   1.000
_cell.angle_alpha   90.00
_cell.angle_beta   90.00
_cell.angle_gamma   90.00
#
_symmetry.space_group_name_H-M   'P 1'
#
loop_
_entity.id
_entity.type
_entity.pdbx_description
1 polymer ?
#
loop_
_entity_poly.entity_id
_entity_poly.type
_entity_poly.pdbx_seq_one_letter_code
_entity_poly.pdbx_strand_id
1 'polypeptide(L)'
;MPLRPSPPSSGRVLSYCAQQVTSFREHISISLCVFKVGVTSNPVVRYVDYRRKNFTAMWVIFCGSSVKEIHMLEAALVSLFHSCSGCQNTPGSGGEGALNRVSSVPPYYAYVTGGRADQHCRAPCSHAVELAKASVEDSPNDISLLPPALREFASIREKDAEEACHKLFKKYGLTVPVEIETIDAGNEGELKKLPVVKISTWAKYLLDSGRLEQLTGVPEPEMEPRLEEFWQRYRKLYPEHQVYVLAENQIVRKPNIKRDPMGMNYIGSTWSTHFAFGSLLRSYINKDASCLDKLMAAFGQDMTDLATQGVWSENGEKRLWIQILGVKGDLPALGKIGNFVRNYSRVPKKPSSKTPCVGICWLCKAGQEHPVHIPFEDFRPAAAWKTTAFAERPWQEEPPILAAIPGLPDKPEAFFVTDFWHNFHNGLGKFWVANALAMFIYRVQIIPERSIEKKLEWLSADFISYCSRVNITPFMKEFTRDNLSMDSFDSYPQGLWSKAEVTTQTMLYLQDLCERFIEPHTPDKIFSGIAEATRLMNTFISVLYGEGFWIPAERGGRLGRMLEAFMVIYQACASEAVVRGIN
;
A
#
# COMPACT_ATOMS: atom_id res chain seq x y z
N MET A 1 -1.48 66.54 7.80
CA MET A 1 -2.49 65.49 7.57
C MET A 1 -1.78 64.32 6.89
N PRO A 2 -1.60 63.16 7.53
CA PRO A 2 -0.96 62.04 6.85
C PRO A 2 -1.86 61.59 5.70
N LEU A 3 -1.32 61.60 4.47
CA LEU A 3 -2.00 61.11 3.28
C LEU A 3 -2.39 59.65 3.53
N ARG A 4 -3.70 59.36 3.55
CA ARG A 4 -4.17 57.97 3.57
C ARG A 4 -3.56 57.25 2.37
N PRO A 5 -2.94 56.07 2.55
CA PRO A 5 -2.42 55.31 1.42
C PRO A 5 -3.54 55.10 0.40
N SER A 6 -3.27 55.42 -0.86
CA SER A 6 -4.21 55.18 -1.95
C SER A 6 -4.61 53.72 -1.98
N PRO A 7 -5.89 53.37 -2.16
CA PRO A 7 -6.32 51.98 -2.24
C PRO A 7 -5.54 51.24 -3.34
N PRO A 8 -5.21 49.96 -3.13
CA PRO A 8 -4.45 49.20 -4.10
C PRO A 8 -5.20 49.13 -5.43
N SER A 9 -4.50 49.38 -6.54
CA SER A 9 -5.06 49.22 -7.89
C SER A 9 -5.57 47.80 -8.11
N SER A 10 -6.60 47.62 -8.94
CA SER A 10 -7.18 46.30 -9.26
C SER A 10 -6.14 45.28 -9.76
N GLY A 11 -5.14 45.72 -10.52
CA GLY A 11 -4.05 44.83 -10.97
C GLY A 11 -3.17 44.31 -9.82
N ARG A 12 -2.92 45.13 -8.79
CA ARG A 12 -2.20 44.70 -7.57
C ARG A 12 -3.04 43.73 -6.74
N VAL A 13 -4.35 43.97 -6.64
CA VAL A 13 -5.29 43.05 -5.97
C VAL A 13 -5.31 41.70 -6.68
N LEU A 14 -5.43 41.68 -8.01
CA LEU A 14 -5.42 40.44 -8.80
C LEU A 14 -4.09 39.69 -8.64
N SER A 15 -2.95 40.39 -8.75
CA SER A 15 -1.63 39.79 -8.59
C SER A 15 -1.46 39.16 -7.21
N TYR A 16 -1.87 39.86 -6.14
CA TYR A 16 -1.87 39.33 -4.78
C TYR A 16 -2.76 38.08 -4.66
N CYS A 17 -4.00 38.13 -5.16
CA CYS A 17 -4.92 37.00 -5.09
C CYS A 17 -4.41 35.78 -5.86
N ALA A 18 -3.80 35.98 -7.04
CA ALA A 18 -3.20 34.90 -7.81
C ALA A 18 -2.01 34.25 -7.09
N GLN A 19 -1.19 35.06 -6.41
CA GLN A 19 -0.14 34.54 -5.52
C GLN A 19 -0.75 33.73 -4.37
N GLN A 20 -1.82 34.22 -3.73
CA GLN A 20 -2.48 33.47 -2.66
C GLN A 20 -3.07 32.14 -3.13
N VAL A 21 -3.66 32.07 -4.33
CA VAL A 21 -4.13 30.80 -4.92
C VAL A 21 -2.96 29.84 -5.15
N THR A 22 -1.82 30.35 -5.61
CA THR A 22 -0.60 29.56 -5.81
C THR A 22 -0.07 29.03 -4.48
N SER A 23 0.07 29.90 -3.48
CA SER A 23 0.51 29.53 -2.12
C SER A 23 -0.46 28.57 -1.42
N PHE A 24 -1.76 28.69 -1.68
CA PHE A 24 -2.75 27.72 -1.19
C PHE A 24 -2.51 26.32 -1.76
N ARG A 25 -2.21 26.23 -3.06
CA ARG A 25 -1.88 24.97 -3.73
C ARG A 25 -0.57 24.39 -3.22
N GLU A 26 0.44 25.23 -2.99
CA GLU A 26 1.71 24.83 -2.36
C GLU A 26 1.49 24.28 -0.95
N HIS A 27 0.67 24.96 -0.13
CA HIS A 27 0.36 24.55 1.23
C HIS A 27 -0.29 23.16 1.31
N ILE A 28 -1.12 22.79 0.32
CA ILE A 28 -1.74 21.46 0.25
C ILE A 28 -0.83 20.41 -0.43
N SER A 29 0.05 20.86 -1.33
CA SER A 29 0.81 20.14 -2.38
C SER A 29 0.20 20.32 -3.77
N ILE A 30 0.90 21.04 -4.65
CA ILE A 30 0.44 21.45 -5.99
C ILE A 30 -0.09 20.26 -6.81
N SER A 31 0.58 19.11 -6.72
CA SER A 31 0.29 17.91 -7.50
C SER A 31 -0.94 17.14 -7.01
N LEU A 32 -1.38 17.38 -5.78
CA LEU A 32 -2.48 16.68 -5.13
C LEU A 32 -3.62 17.64 -4.75
N CYS A 33 -3.43 18.94 -4.89
CA CYS A 33 -4.42 19.94 -4.53
C CYS A 33 -5.60 19.91 -5.52
N VAL A 34 -6.74 19.39 -5.08
CA VAL A 34 -8.04 19.60 -5.73
C VAL A 34 -8.62 20.87 -5.12
N PHE A 35 -8.88 21.89 -5.93
CA PHE A 35 -9.26 23.21 -5.42
C PHE A 35 -10.32 23.89 -6.28
N LYS A 36 -10.95 24.90 -5.71
CA LYS A 36 -11.96 25.74 -6.34
C LYS A 36 -11.80 27.18 -5.85
N VAL A 37 -11.83 28.12 -6.78
CA VAL A 37 -11.96 29.56 -6.51
C VAL A 37 -13.44 29.92 -6.53
N GLY A 38 -13.87 30.79 -5.64
CA GLY A 38 -15.23 31.29 -5.66
C GLY A 38 -15.44 32.53 -4.82
N VAL A 39 -16.69 33.00 -4.82
CA VAL A 39 -17.12 34.18 -4.05
C VAL A 39 -18.29 33.90 -3.12
N THR A 40 -18.39 34.64 -2.01
CA THR A 40 -19.45 34.49 -1.00
C THR A 40 -19.58 35.75 -0.14
N SER A 41 -20.74 35.96 0.49
CA SER A 41 -20.97 36.97 1.54
C SER A 41 -20.76 36.38 2.94
N ASN A 42 -20.71 35.05 3.05
CA ASN A 42 -20.48 34.34 4.30
C ASN A 42 -19.49 33.18 4.09
N PRO A 43 -18.18 33.39 4.33
CA PRO A 43 -17.16 32.36 4.10
C PRO A 43 -17.29 31.18 5.06
N VAL A 44 -17.80 31.39 6.28
CA VAL A 44 -17.97 30.33 7.27
C VAL A 44 -19.02 29.32 6.81
N VAL A 45 -20.21 29.78 6.45
CA VAL A 45 -21.27 28.91 5.92
C VAL A 45 -20.80 28.20 4.66
N ARG A 46 -20.14 28.94 3.76
CA ARG A 46 -19.64 28.38 2.51
C ARG A 46 -18.59 27.30 2.74
N TYR A 47 -17.72 27.47 3.72
CA TYR A 47 -16.71 26.46 4.06
C TYR A 47 -17.33 25.20 4.64
N VAL A 48 -18.40 25.31 5.44
CA VAL A 48 -19.15 24.14 5.94
C VAL A 48 -19.67 23.28 4.78
N ASP A 49 -20.19 23.89 3.72
CA ASP A 49 -20.64 23.15 2.52
C ASP A 49 -19.48 22.40 1.83
N TYR A 50 -18.32 23.05 1.69
CA TYR A 50 -17.15 22.43 1.06
C TYR A 50 -16.52 21.35 1.94
N ARG A 51 -16.56 21.50 3.26
CA ARG A 51 -16.13 20.44 4.18
C ARG A 51 -16.95 19.17 4.02
N ARG A 52 -18.25 19.27 3.73
CA ARG A 52 -19.09 18.10 3.41
C ARG A 52 -18.67 17.41 2.11
N LYS A 53 -18.07 18.17 1.18
CA LYS A 53 -17.47 17.67 -0.07
C LYS A 53 -16.00 17.26 0.09
N ASN A 54 -15.54 17.04 1.32
CA ASN A 54 -14.17 16.67 1.69
C ASN A 54 -13.09 17.70 1.37
N PHE A 55 -13.41 18.99 1.22
CA PHE A 55 -12.39 20.03 1.16
C PHE A 55 -11.87 20.30 2.58
N THR A 56 -10.56 20.36 2.76
CA THR A 56 -9.91 20.41 4.08
C THR A 56 -9.43 21.81 4.48
N ALA A 57 -9.42 22.75 3.53
CA ALA A 57 -9.01 24.12 3.78
C ALA A 57 -9.80 25.12 2.91
N MET A 58 -9.97 26.34 3.44
CA MET A 58 -10.43 27.51 2.69
C MET A 58 -9.65 28.73 3.16
N TRP A 59 -9.09 29.48 2.21
CA TRP A 59 -8.47 30.78 2.47
C TRP A 59 -9.35 31.86 1.85
N VAL A 60 -9.70 32.86 2.68
CA VAL A 60 -10.27 34.11 2.18
C VAL A 60 -9.10 34.96 1.69
N ILE A 61 -9.08 35.25 0.39
CA ILE A 61 -7.94 35.89 -0.28
C ILE A 61 -8.20 37.37 -0.57
N PHE A 62 -9.46 37.80 -0.58
CA PHE A 62 -9.82 39.20 -0.72
C PHE A 62 -11.19 39.50 -0.11
N CYS A 63 -11.38 40.73 0.38
CA CYS A 63 -12.62 41.26 0.93
C CYS A 63 -12.92 42.60 0.25
N GLY A 64 -14.14 42.77 -0.27
CA GLY A 64 -14.57 43.97 -0.97
C GLY A 64 -16.01 44.36 -0.64
N SER A 65 -16.37 45.60 -0.94
CA SER A 65 -17.73 46.13 -0.76
C SER A 65 -18.58 46.11 -2.04
N SER A 66 -17.98 45.77 -3.18
CA SER A 66 -18.62 45.76 -4.50
C SER A 66 -18.78 44.33 -5.03
N VAL A 67 -20.02 43.93 -5.28
CA VAL A 67 -20.35 42.62 -5.91
C VAL A 67 -19.69 42.51 -7.28
N LYS A 68 -19.72 43.59 -8.07
CA LYS A 68 -19.18 43.62 -9.43
C LYS A 68 -17.67 43.39 -9.44
N GLU A 69 -16.94 44.03 -8.53
CA GLU A 69 -15.48 43.89 -8.43
C GLU A 69 -15.08 42.48 -8.01
N ILE A 70 -15.80 41.90 -7.06
CA ILE A 70 -15.55 40.54 -6.56
C ILE A 70 -15.82 39.49 -7.63
N HIS A 71 -16.88 39.65 -8.43
CA HIS A 71 -17.14 38.77 -9.58
C HIS A 71 -16.12 38.92 -10.71
N MET A 72 -15.68 40.14 -11.02
CA MET A 72 -14.59 40.34 -11.99
C MET A 72 -13.29 39.69 -11.50
N LEU A 73 -12.99 39.79 -10.21
CA LEU A 73 -11.83 39.13 -9.61
C LEU A 73 -11.94 37.61 -9.68
N GLU A 74 -13.11 37.04 -9.37
CA GLU A 74 -13.39 35.60 -9.52
C GLU A 74 -13.18 35.14 -10.97
N ALA A 75 -13.74 35.87 -11.94
CA ALA A 75 -13.61 35.53 -13.35
C ALA A 75 -12.15 35.56 -13.84
N ALA A 76 -11.38 36.57 -13.43
CA ALA A 76 -9.97 36.65 -13.74
C ALA A 76 -9.17 35.49 -13.13
N LEU A 77 -9.43 35.15 -11.86
CA LEU A 77 -8.75 34.04 -11.19
C LEU A 77 -9.14 32.68 -11.80
N VAL A 78 -10.41 32.45 -12.12
CA VAL A 78 -10.85 31.24 -12.82
C VAL A 78 -10.18 31.15 -14.19
N SER A 79 -10.12 32.24 -14.95
CA SER A 79 -9.42 32.26 -16.24
C SER A 79 -7.93 31.92 -16.13
N LEU A 80 -7.27 32.31 -15.03
CA LEU A 80 -5.85 32.02 -14.81
C LEU A 80 -5.60 30.56 -14.38
N PHE A 81 -6.52 29.97 -13.61
CA PHE A 81 -6.28 28.69 -12.94
C PHE A 81 -7.15 27.51 -13.41
N HIS A 82 -8.13 27.69 -14.30
CA HIS A 82 -9.02 26.58 -14.73
C HIS A 82 -8.26 25.43 -15.41
N SER A 83 -7.13 25.72 -16.07
CA SER A 83 -6.29 24.73 -16.76
C SER A 83 -5.29 24.06 -15.82
N CYS A 84 -5.16 24.52 -14.57
CA CYS A 84 -4.28 23.91 -13.58
C CYS A 84 -4.85 22.59 -13.06
N SER A 85 -3.97 21.61 -12.84
CA SER A 85 -4.37 20.30 -12.30
C SER A 85 -5.11 20.44 -10.96
N GLY A 86 -6.26 19.77 -10.85
CA GLY A 86 -7.09 19.75 -9.65
C GLY A 86 -8.08 20.91 -9.52
N CYS A 87 -8.08 21.90 -10.42
CA CYS A 87 -9.07 22.97 -10.42
C CYS A 87 -10.47 22.43 -10.77
N GLN A 88 -11.48 22.78 -9.97
CA GLN A 88 -12.88 22.36 -10.11
C GLN A 88 -13.78 23.48 -10.67
N ASN A 89 -13.18 24.55 -11.19
CA ASN A 89 -13.90 25.61 -11.89
C ASN A 89 -13.98 25.30 -13.39
N THR A 90 -15.18 25.43 -13.97
CA THR A 90 -15.37 25.28 -15.42
C THR A 90 -14.85 26.52 -16.15
N PRO A 91 -14.21 26.38 -17.33
CA PRO A 91 -13.81 27.54 -18.13
C PRO A 91 -15.01 28.45 -18.42
N GLY A 92 -14.84 29.76 -18.28
CA GLY A 92 -15.90 30.75 -18.53
C GLY A 92 -17.00 30.83 -17.46
N SER A 93 -16.95 30.03 -16.38
CA SER A 93 -17.99 30.06 -15.33
C SER A 93 -17.82 31.18 -14.29
N GLY A 94 -16.86 32.08 -14.49
CA GLY A 94 -16.54 33.13 -13.53
C GLY A 94 -17.51 34.31 -13.64
N GLY A 95 -17.95 34.86 -12.50
CA GLY A 95 -18.89 35.98 -12.47
C GLY A 95 -20.37 35.57 -12.31
N GLU A 96 -20.68 34.27 -12.38
CA GLU A 96 -22.02 33.71 -12.12
C GLU A 96 -22.15 33.06 -10.73
N GLY A 97 -21.31 33.46 -9.78
CA GLY A 97 -21.25 32.88 -8.43
C GLY A 97 -22.56 33.00 -7.63
N ALA A 98 -22.64 32.27 -6.52
CA ALA A 98 -23.84 32.14 -5.67
C ALA A 98 -24.42 33.48 -5.16
N LEU A 99 -23.62 34.55 -5.18
CA LEU A 99 -24.02 35.92 -4.84
C LEU A 99 -25.09 36.51 -5.78
N ASN A 100 -25.26 35.98 -7.00
CA ASN A 100 -26.32 36.42 -7.92
C ASN A 100 -27.69 35.79 -7.61
N ARG A 101 -27.75 34.80 -6.71
CA ARG A 101 -28.98 34.03 -6.41
C ARG A 101 -29.72 34.51 -5.15
N VAL A 102 -29.08 35.35 -4.32
CA VAL A 102 -29.62 35.85 -3.05
C VAL A 102 -29.19 37.30 -2.86
N SER A 103 -30.11 38.19 -2.47
CA SER A 103 -29.79 39.59 -2.15
C SER A 103 -28.93 39.67 -0.89
N SER A 104 -27.61 39.62 -1.06
CA SER A 104 -26.63 39.75 0.02
C SER A 104 -26.11 41.20 0.14
N VAL A 105 -25.85 41.63 1.37
CA VAL A 105 -25.16 42.90 1.67
C VAL A 105 -23.65 42.68 1.87
N PRO A 106 -22.81 43.69 1.60
CA PRO A 106 -21.36 43.59 1.83
C PRO A 106 -21.04 43.40 3.32
N PRO A 107 -19.86 42.85 3.67
CA PRO A 107 -18.72 42.55 2.81
C PRO A 107 -18.86 41.28 1.96
N TYR A 108 -18.21 41.29 0.80
CA TYR A 108 -18.09 40.15 -0.11
C TYR A 108 -16.66 39.63 -0.11
N TYR A 109 -16.51 38.32 -0.25
CA TYR A 109 -15.24 37.65 -0.11
C TYR A 109 -14.94 36.82 -1.35
N ALA A 110 -13.72 36.95 -1.88
CA ALA A 110 -13.14 35.96 -2.77
C ALA A 110 -12.36 34.95 -1.92
N TYR A 111 -12.49 33.67 -2.24
CA TYR A 111 -11.80 32.59 -1.55
C TYR A 111 -11.23 31.56 -2.52
N VAL A 112 -10.27 30.81 -2.03
CA VAL A 112 -9.85 29.52 -2.58
C VAL A 112 -10.12 28.45 -1.53
N THR A 113 -10.67 27.32 -1.95
CA THR A 113 -10.87 26.14 -1.10
C THR A 113 -10.33 24.91 -1.78
N GLY A 114 -9.81 23.95 -1.03
CA GLY A 114 -9.27 22.72 -1.58
C GLY A 114 -9.03 21.64 -0.55
N GLY A 115 -8.68 20.47 -1.05
CA GLY A 115 -8.25 19.30 -0.30
C GLY A 115 -7.26 18.47 -1.12
N ARG A 116 -6.75 17.39 -0.55
CA ARG A 116 -5.82 16.51 -1.26
C ARG A 116 -6.57 15.42 -2.05
N ALA A 117 -6.15 15.15 -3.28
CA ALA A 117 -6.72 14.12 -4.15
C ALA A 117 -6.50 12.69 -3.61
N ASP A 118 -5.42 12.48 -2.88
CA ASP A 118 -5.05 11.21 -2.26
C ASP A 118 -5.65 11.03 -0.86
N GLN A 119 -6.43 11.99 -0.39
CA GLN A 119 -7.20 11.78 0.82
C GLN A 119 -8.15 10.61 0.55
N HIS A 120 -8.15 9.62 1.44
CA HIS A 120 -9.14 8.56 1.37
C HIS A 120 -10.51 9.20 1.39
N CYS A 121 -11.20 9.21 0.25
CA CYS A 121 -12.63 9.41 0.21
C CYS A 121 -13.20 8.15 0.87
N ARG A 122 -13.33 8.17 2.19
CA ARG A 122 -14.35 7.36 2.82
C ARG A 122 -15.61 7.83 2.11
N ALA A 123 -16.22 6.96 1.33
CA ALA A 123 -17.63 7.09 1.00
C ALA A 123 -18.34 6.39 2.17
N PRO A 124 -18.52 7.07 3.34
CA PRO A 124 -19.31 6.49 4.40
C PRO A 124 -20.69 6.12 3.84
N CYS A 125 -21.39 5.22 4.50
CA CYS A 125 -22.78 4.93 4.11
C CYS A 125 -23.61 6.21 4.02
N SER A 126 -23.29 7.27 4.78
CA SER A 126 -23.97 8.57 4.69
C SER A 126 -23.83 9.26 3.33
N HIS A 127 -22.70 9.08 2.63
CA HIS A 127 -22.54 9.61 1.27
C HIS A 127 -23.33 8.77 0.26
N ALA A 128 -23.39 7.45 0.43
CA ALA A 128 -24.27 6.60 -0.38
C ALA A 128 -25.75 6.97 -0.19
N VAL A 129 -26.16 7.27 1.05
CA VAL A 129 -27.49 7.81 1.37
C VAL A 129 -27.74 9.15 0.67
N GLU A 130 -26.77 10.08 0.70
CA GLU A 130 -26.86 11.37 0.01
C GLU A 130 -27.06 11.19 -1.52
N LEU A 131 -26.28 10.29 -2.14
CA LEU A 131 -26.44 9.97 -3.56
C LEU A 131 -27.80 9.33 -3.86
N ALA A 132 -28.29 8.47 -2.97
CA ALA A 132 -29.64 7.89 -3.11
C ALA A 132 -30.72 8.97 -3.03
N LYS A 133 -30.60 9.93 -2.10
CA LYS A 133 -31.52 11.09 -2.00
C LYS A 133 -31.49 11.93 -3.26
N ALA A 134 -30.31 12.32 -3.73
CA ALA A 134 -30.15 13.09 -4.96
C ALA A 134 -30.77 12.35 -6.17
N SER A 135 -30.56 11.03 -6.27
CA SER A 135 -31.16 10.22 -7.33
C SER A 135 -32.69 10.19 -7.29
N VAL A 136 -33.29 10.21 -6.09
CA VAL A 136 -34.74 10.30 -5.92
C VAL A 136 -35.25 11.72 -6.24
N GLU A 137 -34.51 12.76 -5.86
CA GLU A 137 -34.86 14.17 -6.11
C GLU A 137 -34.76 14.54 -7.61
N ASP A 138 -33.76 14.03 -8.32
CA ASP A 138 -33.52 14.30 -9.75
C ASP A 138 -34.44 13.48 -10.68
N SER A 139 -35.23 12.54 -10.14
CA SER A 139 -36.12 11.68 -10.93
C SER A 139 -37.38 12.44 -11.38
N PRO A 140 -37.56 12.76 -12.69
CA PRO A 140 -38.41 13.88 -13.07
C PRO A 140 -39.92 13.76 -12.91
N ASN A 141 -40.55 12.58 -12.71
CA ASN A 141 -42.03 12.54 -12.81
C ASN A 141 -42.80 11.44 -12.04
N ASP A 142 -42.18 10.46 -11.38
CA ASP A 142 -42.92 9.58 -10.46
C ASP A 142 -41.98 8.78 -9.54
N ILE A 143 -41.97 9.13 -8.25
CA ILE A 143 -41.22 8.39 -7.23
C ILE A 143 -41.69 6.92 -7.15
N SER A 144 -42.95 6.63 -7.53
CA SER A 144 -43.52 5.28 -7.52
C SER A 144 -42.81 4.30 -8.47
N LEU A 145 -42.14 4.82 -9.52
CA LEU A 145 -41.40 4.03 -10.50
C LEU A 145 -39.99 3.62 -10.03
N LEU A 146 -39.48 4.22 -8.96
CA LEU A 146 -38.17 3.86 -8.43
C LEU A 146 -38.21 2.50 -7.70
N PRO A 147 -37.12 1.72 -7.70
CA PRO A 147 -37.06 0.49 -6.91
C PRO A 147 -37.37 0.77 -5.43
N PRO A 148 -38.18 -0.06 -4.75
CA PRO A 148 -38.49 0.11 -3.32
C PRO A 148 -37.23 0.23 -2.45
N ALA A 149 -36.19 -0.54 -2.80
CA ALA A 149 -34.88 -0.48 -2.14
C ALA A 149 -34.26 0.92 -2.21
N LEU A 150 -34.29 1.58 -3.37
CA LEU A 150 -33.68 2.90 -3.56
C LEU A 150 -34.44 3.99 -2.79
N ARG A 151 -35.77 3.92 -2.77
CA ARG A 151 -36.61 4.84 -1.97
C ARG A 151 -36.35 4.71 -0.48
N GLU A 152 -36.30 3.47 0.02
CA GLU A 152 -36.02 3.19 1.42
C GLU A 152 -34.57 3.59 1.77
N PHE A 153 -33.62 3.38 0.87
CA PHE A 153 -32.24 3.87 1.01
C PHE A 153 -32.20 5.40 1.14
N ALA A 154 -32.85 6.14 0.25
CA ALA A 154 -32.91 7.60 0.32
C ALA A 154 -33.58 8.12 1.60
N SER A 155 -34.49 7.32 2.20
CA SER A 155 -35.18 7.68 3.45
C SER A 155 -34.30 7.55 4.70
N ILE A 156 -33.12 6.91 4.60
CA ILE A 156 -32.21 6.73 5.72
C ILE A 156 -31.67 8.10 6.18
N ARG A 157 -31.62 8.30 7.50
CA ARG A 157 -30.96 9.48 8.08
C ARG A 157 -29.46 9.30 7.99
N GLU A 158 -28.74 10.28 7.46
CA GLU A 158 -27.27 10.22 7.28
C GLU A 158 -26.51 9.87 8.57
N LYS A 159 -27.00 10.33 9.72
CA LYS A 159 -26.41 10.02 11.03
C LYS A 159 -26.50 8.54 11.43
N ASP A 160 -27.46 7.80 10.88
CA ASP A 160 -27.70 6.38 11.17
C ASP A 160 -27.26 5.50 9.99
N ALA A 161 -26.57 6.08 9.00
CA ALA A 161 -26.40 5.47 7.69
C ALA A 161 -25.69 4.11 7.75
N GLU A 162 -24.65 3.94 8.57
CA GLU A 162 -23.93 2.66 8.66
C GLU A 162 -24.84 1.50 9.10
N GLU A 163 -25.56 1.67 10.22
CA GLU A 163 -26.43 0.60 10.74
C GLU A 163 -27.68 0.40 9.86
N ALA A 164 -28.29 1.49 9.40
CA ALA A 164 -29.52 1.43 8.61
C ALA A 164 -29.28 0.90 7.19
N CYS A 165 -28.16 1.26 6.54
CA CYS A 165 -27.82 0.71 5.23
C CYS A 165 -27.56 -0.78 5.32
N HIS A 166 -26.88 -1.24 6.38
CA HIS A 166 -26.64 -2.67 6.55
C HIS A 166 -27.94 -3.47 6.76
N LYS A 167 -28.88 -2.95 7.56
CA LYS A 167 -30.24 -3.53 7.71
C LYS A 167 -31.00 -3.55 6.39
N LEU A 168 -30.92 -2.47 5.62
CA LEU A 168 -31.53 -2.36 4.30
C LEU A 168 -30.95 -3.38 3.32
N PHE A 169 -29.63 -3.45 3.21
CA PHE A 169 -28.95 -4.40 2.33
C PHE A 169 -29.33 -5.83 2.71
N LYS A 170 -29.41 -6.15 4.00
CA LYS A 170 -29.88 -7.47 4.46
C LYS A 170 -31.33 -7.74 4.04
N LYS A 171 -32.22 -6.76 4.21
CA LYS A 171 -33.65 -6.85 3.82
C LYS A 171 -33.82 -7.16 2.33
N TYR A 172 -32.99 -6.59 1.47
CA TYR A 172 -33.06 -6.78 0.01
C TYR A 172 -32.09 -7.85 -0.52
N GLY A 173 -31.43 -8.63 0.34
CA GLY A 173 -30.50 -9.68 -0.09
C GLY A 173 -29.23 -9.16 -0.77
N LEU A 174 -28.84 -7.91 -0.48
CA LEU A 174 -27.63 -7.26 -0.99
C LEU A 174 -26.41 -7.46 -0.08
N THR A 175 -26.56 -8.21 1.01
CA THR A 175 -25.46 -8.64 1.88
C THR A 175 -25.04 -10.06 1.54
N VAL A 176 -23.74 -10.32 1.62
CA VAL A 176 -23.22 -11.70 1.62
C VAL A 176 -23.66 -12.37 2.94
N PRO A 177 -24.37 -13.51 2.92
CA PRO A 177 -24.91 -14.17 4.11
C PRO A 177 -23.84 -14.97 4.86
N VAL A 178 -22.69 -14.35 5.13
CA VAL A 178 -21.61 -14.94 5.92
C VAL A 178 -21.77 -14.50 7.36
N GLU A 179 -21.81 -15.47 8.26
CA GLU A 179 -22.00 -15.24 9.69
C GLU A 179 -20.79 -14.54 10.31
N ILE A 180 -21.08 -13.57 11.18
CA ILE A 180 -20.08 -12.85 11.97
C ILE A 180 -20.20 -13.37 13.41
N GLU A 181 -19.13 -13.99 13.89
CA GLU A 181 -19.03 -14.46 15.27
C GLU A 181 -18.31 -13.43 16.14
N THR A 182 -18.34 -13.60 17.46
CA THR A 182 -17.58 -12.76 18.39
C THR A 182 -16.64 -13.60 19.23
N ILE A 183 -15.40 -13.16 19.39
CA ILE A 183 -14.43 -13.76 20.31
C ILE A 183 -14.15 -12.83 21.50
N ASP A 184 -13.72 -13.41 22.61
CA ASP A 184 -13.14 -12.66 23.73
C ASP A 184 -11.65 -12.43 23.46
N ALA A 185 -11.32 -11.22 23.03
CA ALA A 185 -9.96 -10.77 22.78
C ALA A 185 -9.41 -9.86 23.89
N GLY A 186 -10.12 -9.65 25.01
CA GLY A 186 -9.68 -8.70 26.02
C GLY A 186 -10.69 -8.42 27.13
N ASN A 187 -10.19 -7.87 28.24
CA ASN A 187 -10.96 -7.77 29.48
C ASN A 187 -11.95 -6.59 29.53
N GLU A 188 -11.89 -5.66 28.57
CA GLU A 188 -12.68 -4.41 28.60
C GLU A 188 -13.33 -4.08 27.26
N GLY A 189 -14.53 -3.48 27.33
CA GLY A 189 -15.19 -2.82 26.21
C GLY A 189 -15.42 -3.71 24.99
N GLU A 190 -15.08 -3.17 23.81
CA GLU A 190 -15.29 -3.81 22.50
C GLU A 190 -14.45 -5.09 22.31
N LEU A 191 -13.35 -5.27 23.05
CA LEU A 191 -12.48 -6.44 22.92
C LEU A 191 -13.10 -7.72 23.49
N LYS A 192 -14.05 -7.60 24.43
CA LYS A 192 -14.74 -8.77 25.01
C LYS A 192 -15.67 -9.46 24.01
N LYS A 193 -16.08 -8.74 22.96
CA LYS A 193 -16.95 -9.23 21.87
C LYS A 193 -16.41 -8.76 20.53
N LEU A 194 -15.13 -9.06 20.27
CA LEU A 194 -14.49 -8.68 19.02
C LEU A 194 -15.12 -9.46 17.85
N PRO A 195 -15.71 -8.79 16.85
CA PRO A 195 -16.30 -9.48 15.72
C PRO A 195 -15.22 -10.10 14.83
N VAL A 196 -15.43 -11.36 14.45
CA VAL A 196 -14.60 -12.11 13.52
C VAL A 196 -15.47 -12.82 12.49
N VAL A 197 -14.91 -13.03 11.31
CA VAL A 197 -15.52 -13.84 10.26
C VAL A 197 -14.59 -15.01 10.03
N LYS A 198 -14.98 -16.18 10.54
CA LYS A 198 -14.18 -17.39 10.37
C LYS A 198 -14.02 -17.71 8.89
N ILE A 199 -12.85 -18.22 8.54
CA ILE A 199 -12.60 -18.72 7.19
C ILE A 199 -13.45 -19.98 6.95
N SER A 200 -13.76 -20.76 7.98
CA SER A 200 -14.71 -21.88 7.85
C SER A 200 -16.10 -21.42 7.40
N THR A 201 -16.56 -20.27 7.88
CA THR A 201 -17.82 -19.65 7.44
C THR A 201 -17.74 -19.18 5.99
N TRP A 202 -16.63 -18.56 5.57
CA TRP A 202 -16.39 -18.22 4.17
C TRP A 202 -16.35 -19.46 3.27
N ALA A 203 -15.63 -20.49 3.68
CA ALA A 203 -15.51 -21.76 2.97
C ALA A 203 -16.86 -22.45 2.81
N LYS A 204 -17.68 -22.47 3.87
CA LYS A 204 -19.06 -22.97 3.83
C LYS A 204 -19.90 -22.21 2.82
N TYR A 205 -19.89 -20.87 2.88
CA TYR A 205 -20.64 -20.05 1.95
C TYR A 205 -20.25 -20.29 0.49
N LEU A 206 -18.94 -20.36 0.19
CA LEU A 206 -18.45 -20.62 -1.16
C LEU A 206 -18.78 -22.02 -1.64
N LEU A 207 -18.75 -23.01 -0.74
CA LEU A 207 -19.15 -24.37 -1.03
C LEU A 207 -20.65 -24.47 -1.35
N ASP A 208 -21.50 -23.87 -0.50
CA ASP A 208 -22.96 -23.93 -0.61
C ASP A 208 -23.49 -23.11 -1.81
N SER A 209 -22.80 -22.03 -2.17
CA SER A 209 -23.15 -21.19 -3.32
C SER A 209 -22.56 -21.64 -4.65
N GLY A 210 -21.77 -22.72 -4.67
CA GLY A 210 -21.10 -23.22 -5.88
C GLY A 210 -20.08 -22.23 -6.45
N ARG A 211 -19.32 -21.57 -5.56
CA ARG A 211 -18.34 -20.51 -5.88
C ARG A 211 -16.91 -20.87 -5.46
N LEU A 212 -16.57 -22.15 -5.40
CA LEU A 212 -15.25 -22.62 -4.98
C LEU A 212 -14.12 -22.14 -5.90
N GLU A 213 -14.43 -21.76 -7.14
CA GLU A 213 -13.47 -21.17 -8.08
C GLU A 213 -12.85 -19.88 -7.53
N GLN A 214 -13.50 -19.19 -6.59
CA GLN A 214 -12.93 -18.02 -5.91
C GLN A 214 -11.73 -18.38 -5.03
N LEU A 215 -11.70 -19.60 -4.47
CA LEU A 215 -10.57 -20.12 -3.68
C LEU A 215 -9.49 -20.73 -4.58
N THR A 216 -9.89 -21.48 -5.62
CA THR A 216 -8.96 -22.31 -6.40
C THR A 216 -8.48 -21.65 -7.69
N GLY A 217 -9.15 -20.59 -8.14
CA GLY A 217 -8.84 -19.89 -9.39
C GLY A 217 -9.22 -20.68 -10.64
N VAL A 218 -9.95 -21.80 -10.50
CA VAL A 218 -10.43 -22.64 -11.61
C VAL A 218 -11.86 -23.09 -11.39
N PRO A 219 -12.62 -23.37 -12.47
CA PRO A 219 -13.93 -24.00 -12.37
C PRO A 219 -13.87 -25.33 -11.62
N GLU A 220 -14.96 -25.68 -10.94
CA GLU A 220 -15.04 -26.89 -10.11
C GLU A 220 -14.61 -28.20 -10.80
N PRO A 221 -14.96 -28.48 -12.07
CA PRO A 221 -14.52 -29.69 -12.77
C PRO A 221 -12.99 -29.83 -12.91
N GLU A 222 -12.25 -28.70 -12.86
CA GLU A 222 -10.79 -28.67 -12.96
C GLU A 222 -10.10 -28.67 -11.60
N MET A 223 -10.87 -28.49 -10.51
CA MET A 223 -10.35 -28.29 -9.17
C MET A 223 -9.63 -29.54 -8.63
N GLU A 224 -10.30 -30.69 -8.64
CA GLU A 224 -9.76 -31.93 -8.06
C GLU A 224 -8.44 -32.34 -8.74
N PRO A 225 -8.34 -32.41 -10.08
CA PRO A 225 -7.08 -32.71 -10.75
C PRO A 225 -5.95 -31.71 -10.42
N ARG A 226 -6.28 -30.42 -10.31
CA ARG A 226 -5.31 -29.36 -10.05
C ARG A 226 -4.80 -29.38 -8.60
N LEU A 227 -5.70 -29.60 -7.63
CA LEU A 227 -5.33 -29.74 -6.22
C LEU A 227 -4.47 -30.98 -5.97
N GLU A 228 -4.76 -32.09 -6.64
CA GLU A 228 -3.92 -33.28 -6.49
C GLU A 228 -2.51 -33.05 -7.04
N GLU A 229 -2.37 -32.48 -8.24
CA GLU A 229 -1.06 -32.13 -8.79
C GLU A 229 -0.29 -31.19 -7.84
N PHE A 230 -1.00 -30.23 -7.22
CA PHE A 230 -0.43 -29.31 -6.26
C PHE A 230 0.16 -30.08 -5.07
N TRP A 231 -0.64 -30.95 -4.45
CA TRP A 231 -0.22 -31.71 -3.28
C TRP A 231 0.88 -32.72 -3.59
N GLN A 232 0.87 -33.33 -4.78
CA GLN A 232 1.95 -34.21 -5.25
C GLN A 232 3.28 -33.45 -5.41
N ARG A 233 3.25 -32.22 -5.94
CA ARG A 233 4.45 -31.37 -6.04
C ARG A 233 4.91 -30.87 -4.67
N TYR A 234 3.97 -30.41 -3.84
CA TYR A 234 4.26 -29.94 -2.49
C TYR A 234 4.93 -31.04 -1.64
N ARG A 235 4.51 -32.31 -1.80
CA ARG A 235 5.07 -33.45 -1.06
C ARG A 235 6.52 -33.72 -1.40
N LYS A 236 6.93 -33.43 -2.63
CA LYS A 236 8.34 -33.54 -3.05
C LYS A 236 9.23 -32.48 -2.38
N LEU A 237 8.67 -31.31 -2.06
CA LEU A 237 9.42 -30.24 -1.38
C LEU A 237 9.40 -30.40 0.14
N TYR A 238 8.28 -30.87 0.70
CA TYR A 238 8.05 -30.93 2.14
C TYR A 238 7.52 -32.31 2.56
N PRO A 239 8.27 -33.41 2.36
CA PRO A 239 7.78 -34.76 2.61
C PRO A 239 7.34 -35.01 4.06
N GLU A 240 7.85 -34.21 5.00
CA GLU A 240 7.59 -34.29 6.44
C GLU A 240 6.41 -33.42 6.91
N HIS A 241 5.69 -32.73 6.01
CA HIS A 241 4.56 -31.90 6.41
C HIS A 241 3.43 -32.75 7.02
N GLN A 242 2.90 -32.34 8.17
CA GLN A 242 1.88 -33.09 8.92
C GLN A 242 0.57 -33.35 8.14
N VAL A 243 0.34 -32.61 7.05
CA VAL A 243 -0.85 -32.76 6.21
C VAL A 243 -0.88 -34.13 5.53
N TYR A 244 0.27 -34.75 5.28
CA TYR A 244 0.35 -36.07 4.67
C TYR A 244 -0.05 -37.18 5.64
N VAL A 245 0.25 -37.03 6.93
CA VAL A 245 -0.23 -37.93 7.98
C VAL A 245 -1.76 -37.89 8.04
N LEU A 246 -2.35 -36.69 7.86
CA LEU A 246 -3.81 -36.53 7.79
C LEU A 246 -4.38 -37.19 6.52
N ALA A 247 -3.72 -37.02 5.37
CA ALA A 247 -4.16 -37.52 4.06
C ALA A 247 -4.03 -39.04 3.89
N GLU A 248 -3.12 -39.71 4.62
CA GLU A 248 -2.92 -41.17 4.56
C GLU A 248 -4.13 -42.00 5.05
N ASN A 249 -5.19 -41.33 5.53
CA ASN A 249 -6.50 -41.88 5.85
C ASN A 249 -7.52 -41.92 4.68
N GLN A 250 -7.04 -41.93 3.42
CA GLN A 250 -7.72 -42.34 2.16
C GLN A 250 -8.44 -41.27 1.30
N ILE A 251 -8.28 -41.13 -0.03
CA ILE A 251 -7.45 -41.68 -1.14
C ILE A 251 -7.49 -40.60 -2.25
N VAL A 252 -6.38 -40.29 -2.96
CA VAL A 252 -6.35 -39.32 -4.08
C VAL A 252 -6.06 -40.03 -5.43
N ARG A 253 -6.65 -39.56 -6.54
CA ARG A 253 -6.68 -40.22 -7.87
C ARG A 253 -5.84 -39.51 -8.95
N LYS A 254 -4.62 -39.99 -9.23
CA LYS A 254 -3.68 -39.48 -10.26
C LYS A 254 -4.30 -38.57 -11.35
N PRO A 255 -3.92 -37.29 -11.42
CA PRO A 255 -4.37 -36.41 -12.48
C PRO A 255 -3.41 -36.50 -13.67
N ASN A 256 -3.95 -36.30 -14.86
CA ASN A 256 -3.17 -36.20 -16.08
C ASN A 256 -3.31 -34.78 -16.64
N ILE A 257 -2.53 -33.85 -16.09
CA ILE A 257 -2.46 -32.47 -16.56
C ILE A 257 -1.05 -32.22 -17.11
N LYS A 258 -0.96 -31.69 -18.33
CA LYS A 258 0.29 -31.19 -18.91
C LYS A 258 0.90 -30.14 -17.99
N ARG A 259 2.22 -29.93 -18.02
CA ARG A 259 2.97 -28.94 -17.20
C ARG A 259 2.18 -27.63 -16.98
N ASP A 260 1.40 -27.57 -15.90
CA ASP A 260 0.66 -26.39 -15.47
C ASP A 260 1.54 -25.63 -14.46
N PRO A 261 1.93 -24.38 -14.74
CA PRO A 261 2.66 -23.54 -13.78
C PRO A 261 1.82 -23.16 -12.55
N MET A 262 0.50 -23.41 -12.60
CA MET A 262 -0.51 -22.98 -11.63
C MET A 262 -0.49 -21.46 -11.47
N GLY A 263 -1.08 -20.77 -12.46
CA GLY A 263 -1.19 -19.33 -12.46
C GLY A 263 -1.84 -18.78 -11.18
N MET A 264 -1.41 -17.58 -10.78
CA MET A 264 -1.89 -16.88 -9.60
C MET A 264 -3.15 -16.08 -9.91
N ASN A 265 -4.07 -15.95 -8.95
CA ASN A 265 -5.32 -15.22 -9.11
C ASN A 265 -5.12 -13.69 -8.94
N TYR A 266 -4.29 -13.08 -9.80
CA TYR A 266 -3.98 -11.64 -9.77
C TYR A 266 -4.95 -10.78 -10.57
N ILE A 267 -5.83 -11.38 -11.35
CA ILE A 267 -6.78 -10.69 -12.23
C ILE A 267 -8.17 -10.76 -11.59
N GLY A 268 -8.85 -9.63 -11.52
CA GLY A 268 -10.20 -9.53 -10.97
C GLY A 268 -10.26 -8.67 -9.72
N SER A 269 -11.42 -8.69 -9.07
CA SER A 269 -11.66 -7.90 -7.87
C SER A 269 -10.96 -8.53 -6.67
N THR A 270 -10.18 -7.77 -5.91
CA THR A 270 -9.61 -8.27 -4.64
C THR A 270 -10.71 -8.65 -3.64
N TRP A 271 -11.90 -8.05 -3.75
CA TRP A 271 -13.06 -8.37 -2.93
C TRP A 271 -13.56 -9.81 -3.08
N SER A 272 -13.23 -10.51 -4.17
CA SER A 272 -13.59 -11.92 -4.38
C SER A 272 -12.46 -12.89 -4.00
N THR A 273 -11.30 -12.39 -3.57
CA THR A 273 -10.11 -13.22 -3.29
C THR A 273 -9.47 -12.91 -1.94
N HIS A 274 -9.95 -11.89 -1.22
CA HIS A 274 -9.46 -11.48 0.10
C HIS A 274 -10.54 -11.69 1.15
N PHE A 275 -10.33 -12.67 2.02
CA PHE A 275 -11.25 -13.03 3.08
C PHE A 275 -10.77 -12.42 4.40
N ALA A 276 -11.51 -11.43 4.91
CA ALA A 276 -11.19 -10.80 6.18
C ALA A 276 -11.57 -11.73 7.34
N PHE A 277 -10.62 -12.01 8.23
CA PHE A 277 -10.89 -12.75 9.46
C PHE A 277 -11.31 -11.85 10.62
N GLY A 278 -10.60 -10.74 10.83
CA GLY A 278 -10.87 -9.81 11.92
C GLY A 278 -10.09 -8.52 11.74
N SER A 279 -10.45 -7.51 12.52
CA SER A 279 -9.78 -6.20 12.53
C SER A 279 -9.49 -5.78 13.96
N LEU A 280 -8.27 -5.27 14.19
CA LEU A 280 -7.82 -4.87 15.51
C LEU A 280 -7.10 -3.53 15.41
N LEU A 281 -7.52 -2.56 16.22
CA LEU A 281 -6.88 -1.25 16.23
C LEU A 281 -5.52 -1.32 16.89
N ARG A 282 -4.55 -0.61 16.29
CA ARG A 282 -3.20 -0.47 16.86
C ARG A 282 -3.20 0.07 18.29
N SER A 283 -4.15 0.94 18.64
CA SER A 283 -4.31 1.47 20.00
C SER A 283 -4.64 0.40 21.02
N TYR A 284 -5.39 -0.65 20.65
CA TYR A 284 -5.67 -1.79 21.53
C TYR A 284 -4.44 -2.67 21.70
N ILE A 285 -3.77 -3.02 20.60
CA ILE A 285 -2.53 -3.82 20.63
C ILE A 285 -1.45 -3.14 21.50
N ASN A 286 -1.32 -1.81 21.41
CA ASN A 286 -0.35 -1.06 22.20
C ASN A 286 -0.69 -1.05 23.71
N LYS A 287 -1.96 -1.17 24.08
CA LYS A 287 -2.42 -1.20 25.48
C LYS A 287 -2.30 -2.60 26.07
N ASP A 288 -2.68 -3.61 25.31
CA ASP A 288 -2.66 -5.01 25.69
C ASP A 288 -2.24 -5.83 24.46
N ALA A 289 -1.02 -6.32 24.42
CA ALA A 289 -0.53 -7.12 23.30
C ALA A 289 -1.26 -8.47 23.18
N SER A 290 -1.81 -8.99 24.28
CA SER A 290 -2.47 -10.30 24.31
C SER A 290 -3.75 -10.36 23.48
N CYS A 291 -4.34 -9.22 23.14
CA CYS A 291 -5.51 -9.19 22.25
C CYS A 291 -5.18 -9.68 20.83
N LEU A 292 -3.96 -9.43 20.35
CA LEU A 292 -3.50 -9.99 19.08
C LEU A 292 -3.28 -11.49 19.19
N ASP A 293 -2.68 -11.96 20.29
CA ASP A 293 -2.46 -13.39 20.55
C ASP A 293 -3.78 -14.17 20.58
N LYS A 294 -4.81 -13.64 21.25
CA LYS A 294 -6.15 -14.25 21.30
C LYS A 294 -6.81 -14.29 19.92
N LEU A 295 -6.69 -13.22 19.12
CA LEU A 295 -7.19 -13.20 17.74
C LEU A 295 -6.47 -14.23 16.87
N MET A 296 -5.16 -14.35 17.00
CA MET A 296 -4.35 -15.31 16.25
C MET A 296 -4.58 -16.76 16.71
N ALA A 297 -4.85 -16.99 17.99
CA ALA A 297 -5.28 -18.29 18.51
C ALA A 297 -6.63 -18.72 17.91
N ALA A 298 -7.61 -17.81 17.87
CA ALA A 298 -8.90 -18.08 17.24
C ALA A 298 -8.77 -18.38 15.74
N PHE A 299 -7.89 -17.64 15.04
CA PHE A 299 -7.57 -17.91 13.64
C PHE A 299 -6.92 -19.29 13.46
N GLY A 300 -5.90 -19.60 14.27
CA GLY A 300 -5.19 -20.87 14.22
C GLY A 300 -6.10 -22.06 14.49
N GLN A 301 -7.02 -21.94 15.45
CA GLN A 301 -8.02 -22.97 15.73
C GLN A 301 -8.96 -23.20 14.54
N ASP A 302 -9.49 -22.13 13.94
CA ASP A 302 -10.37 -22.24 12.76
C ASP A 302 -9.67 -22.91 11.56
N MET A 303 -8.39 -22.58 11.33
CA MET A 303 -7.56 -23.24 10.31
C MET A 303 -7.33 -24.72 10.61
N THR A 304 -7.17 -25.05 11.88
CA THR A 304 -6.97 -26.44 12.33
C THR A 304 -8.22 -27.27 12.14
N ASP A 305 -9.38 -26.72 12.50
CA ASP A 305 -10.66 -27.37 12.29
C ASP A 305 -10.92 -27.59 10.80
N LEU A 306 -10.63 -26.60 9.95
CA LEU A 306 -10.68 -26.75 8.50
C LEU A 306 -9.73 -27.81 7.94
N ALA A 307 -8.53 -27.95 8.51
CA ALA A 307 -7.54 -28.93 8.05
C ALA A 307 -7.85 -30.35 8.50
N THR A 308 -8.37 -30.52 9.72
CA THR A 308 -8.57 -31.83 10.36
C THR A 308 -10.01 -32.35 10.24
N GLN A 309 -10.98 -31.45 10.36
CA GLN A 309 -12.41 -31.75 10.31
C GLN A 309 -13.03 -31.31 8.99
N GLY A 310 -12.52 -30.26 8.33
CA GLY A 310 -13.14 -29.71 7.13
C GLY A 310 -14.56 -29.18 7.35
N VAL A 311 -15.19 -28.72 6.28
CA VAL A 311 -16.53 -28.12 6.31
C VAL A 311 -17.46 -28.84 5.33
N TRP A 312 -18.67 -29.16 5.79
CA TRP A 312 -19.69 -29.82 4.97
C TRP A 312 -20.58 -28.79 4.25
N SER A 313 -20.96 -29.14 3.02
CA SER A 313 -22.03 -28.45 2.31
C SER A 313 -23.36 -28.61 3.06
N GLU A 314 -24.27 -27.66 2.91
CA GLU A 314 -25.58 -27.66 3.55
C GLU A 314 -26.40 -28.91 3.18
N ASN A 315 -26.24 -29.42 1.96
CA ASN A 315 -26.87 -30.66 1.49
C ASN A 315 -26.11 -31.95 1.92
N GLY A 316 -24.95 -31.83 2.58
CA GLY A 316 -24.14 -32.96 3.04
C GLY A 316 -23.41 -33.75 1.95
N GLU A 317 -23.47 -33.33 0.69
CA GLU A 317 -22.87 -34.07 -0.44
C GLU A 317 -21.36 -33.87 -0.57
N LYS A 318 -20.85 -32.71 -0.16
CA LYS A 318 -19.44 -32.33 -0.32
C LYS A 318 -18.83 -31.95 1.02
N ARG A 319 -17.58 -32.32 1.21
CA ARG A 319 -16.75 -31.89 2.34
C ARG A 319 -15.47 -31.26 1.81
N LEU A 320 -15.16 -30.06 2.29
CA LEU A 320 -13.98 -29.30 1.90
C LEU A 320 -13.00 -29.25 3.07
N TRP A 321 -11.76 -29.65 2.83
CA TRP A 321 -10.64 -29.44 3.75
C TRP A 321 -9.77 -28.32 3.23
N ILE A 322 -9.35 -27.41 4.13
CA ILE A 322 -8.47 -26.29 3.79
C ILE A 322 -7.25 -26.34 4.69
N GLN A 323 -6.07 -26.26 4.08
CA GLN A 323 -4.80 -26.17 4.79
C GLN A 323 -4.11 -24.85 4.45
N ILE A 324 -3.73 -24.11 5.48
CA ILE A 324 -2.84 -22.95 5.35
C ILE A 324 -1.39 -23.42 5.31
N LEU A 325 -0.63 -22.97 4.31
CA LEU A 325 0.76 -23.39 4.10
C LEU A 325 1.80 -22.44 4.72
N GLY A 326 1.39 -21.20 4.98
CA GLY A 326 2.24 -20.18 5.55
C GLY A 326 1.53 -18.84 5.62
N VAL A 327 2.04 -17.98 6.49
CA VAL A 327 1.61 -16.59 6.63
C VAL A 327 2.67 -15.67 6.05
N LYS A 328 2.22 -14.74 5.21
CA LYS A 328 3.06 -13.73 4.57
C LYS A 328 2.56 -12.36 4.97
N GLY A 329 3.48 -11.44 5.26
CA GLY A 329 3.15 -10.08 5.68
C GLY A 329 4.38 -9.20 5.72
N ASP A 330 4.18 -7.93 6.09
CA ASP A 330 5.27 -7.04 6.40
C ASP A 330 6.03 -7.52 7.64
N LEU A 331 7.35 -7.31 7.65
CA LEU A 331 8.23 -7.79 8.71
C LEU A 331 7.79 -7.39 10.14
N PRO A 332 7.26 -6.18 10.41
CA PRO A 332 6.76 -5.85 11.74
C PRO A 332 5.48 -6.58 12.14
N ALA A 333 4.56 -6.87 11.22
CA ALA A 333 3.40 -7.69 11.57
C ALA A 333 3.83 -9.13 11.87
N LEU A 334 4.69 -9.72 11.02
CA LEU A 334 5.23 -11.06 11.26
C LEU A 334 5.98 -11.13 12.59
N GLY A 335 6.79 -10.11 12.92
CA GLY A 335 7.49 -10.03 14.19
C GLY A 335 6.58 -10.06 15.42
N LYS A 336 5.38 -9.46 15.32
CA LYS A 336 4.38 -9.47 16.39
C LYS A 336 3.59 -10.77 16.43
N ILE A 337 3.07 -11.23 15.29
CA ILE A 337 2.27 -12.46 15.20
C ILE A 337 3.10 -13.68 15.61
N GLY A 338 4.37 -13.71 15.24
CA GLY A 338 5.29 -14.79 15.59
C GLY A 338 6.00 -14.62 16.92
N ASN A 339 5.68 -13.58 17.71
CA ASN A 339 6.34 -13.29 19.00
C ASN A 339 7.87 -13.39 18.95
N PHE A 340 8.47 -12.85 17.88
CA PHE A 340 9.89 -13.09 17.60
C PHE A 340 10.80 -12.28 18.52
N VAL A 341 11.68 -12.97 19.26
CA VAL A 341 12.75 -12.33 20.05
C VAL A 341 13.78 -11.66 19.13
N ARG A 342 14.01 -12.24 17.94
CA ARG A 342 14.90 -11.74 16.89
C ARG A 342 14.11 -11.40 15.62
N ASN A 343 14.17 -10.15 15.20
CA ASN A 343 13.41 -9.63 14.06
C ASN A 343 14.05 -8.32 13.55
N TYR A 344 13.62 -7.88 12.36
CA TYR A 344 14.26 -6.76 11.67
C TYR A 344 14.31 -5.44 12.47
N SER A 345 13.38 -5.24 13.43
CA SER A 345 13.34 -4.03 14.26
C SER A 345 14.50 -3.97 15.28
N ARG A 346 15.22 -5.08 15.46
CA ARG A 346 16.40 -5.19 16.33
C ARG A 346 17.69 -4.70 15.66
N VAL A 347 17.65 -4.31 14.38
CA VAL A 347 18.83 -3.82 13.66
C VAL A 347 19.50 -2.67 14.44
N PRO A 348 20.82 -2.73 14.69
CA PRO A 348 21.52 -1.64 15.35
C PRO A 348 21.36 -0.33 14.58
N LYS A 349 20.82 0.71 15.25
CA LYS A 349 20.62 2.04 14.64
C LYS A 349 21.79 3.01 14.90
N LYS A 350 22.77 2.57 15.69
CA LYS A 350 23.94 3.35 16.07
C LYS A 350 25.18 2.45 15.93
N PRO A 351 26.36 3.02 15.66
CA PRO A 351 27.61 2.25 15.55
C PRO A 351 27.95 1.42 16.81
N SER A 352 27.43 1.82 17.96
CA SER A 352 27.61 1.10 19.22
C SER A 352 26.32 1.10 20.05
N SER A 353 26.03 -0.01 20.70
CA SER A 353 24.94 -0.18 21.67
C SER A 353 25.49 -0.74 22.99
N LYS A 354 24.86 -0.40 24.12
CA LYS A 354 25.17 -1.03 25.42
C LYS A 354 24.65 -2.47 25.50
N THR A 355 23.62 -2.78 24.73
CA THR A 355 23.00 -4.11 24.68
C THR A 355 23.36 -4.75 23.35
N PRO A 356 24.02 -5.93 23.36
CA PRO A 356 24.32 -6.65 22.14
C PRO A 356 23.05 -6.99 21.35
N CYS A 357 23.12 -6.88 20.02
CA CYS A 357 22.03 -7.32 19.16
C CYS A 357 21.87 -8.85 19.25
N VAL A 358 20.63 -9.29 19.52
CA VAL A 358 20.28 -10.73 19.61
C VAL A 358 20.01 -11.36 18.25
N GLY A 359 20.08 -10.58 17.16
CA GLY A 359 19.76 -10.99 15.81
C GLY A 359 18.56 -10.25 15.21
N ILE A 360 18.57 -10.17 13.87
CA ILE A 360 17.61 -9.37 13.08
C ILE A 360 16.69 -10.23 12.20
N CYS A 361 16.87 -11.55 12.18
CA CYS A 361 16.13 -12.48 11.35
C CYS A 361 15.50 -13.56 12.22
N TRP A 362 14.24 -13.95 11.95
CA TRP A 362 13.62 -15.07 12.67
C TRP A 362 14.09 -16.42 12.14
N LEU A 363 14.52 -16.49 10.88
CA LEU A 363 14.95 -17.75 10.26
C LEU A 363 16.39 -18.13 10.60
N CYS A 364 17.27 -17.18 10.90
CA CYS A 364 18.69 -17.44 11.16
C CYS A 364 19.25 -16.51 12.23
N LYS A 365 20.54 -16.62 12.55
CA LYS A 365 21.22 -15.80 13.56
C LYS A 365 21.89 -14.55 12.99
N ALA A 366 21.50 -14.09 11.79
CA ALA A 366 22.03 -12.87 11.19
C ALA A 366 21.85 -11.67 12.14
N GLY A 367 22.93 -10.88 12.31
CA GLY A 367 22.98 -9.69 13.17
C GLY A 367 23.19 -9.98 14.64
N GLN A 368 23.37 -11.23 15.05
CA GLN A 368 23.72 -11.56 16.44
C GLN A 368 25.14 -11.06 16.75
N GLU A 369 25.32 -10.37 17.87
CA GLU A 369 26.63 -9.87 18.30
C GLU A 369 27.28 -10.77 19.38
N HIS A 370 26.48 -11.45 20.19
CA HIS A 370 26.94 -12.32 21.29
C HIS A 370 26.10 -13.60 21.34
N PRO A 371 26.66 -14.78 21.70
CA PRO A 371 28.06 -15.04 22.08
C PRO A 371 29.04 -15.09 20.89
N VAL A 372 28.52 -15.31 19.69
CA VAL A 372 29.29 -15.32 18.45
C VAL A 372 28.73 -14.24 17.54
N HIS A 373 29.60 -13.37 17.04
CA HIS A 373 29.23 -12.33 16.09
C HIS A 373 28.95 -12.94 14.71
N ILE A 374 27.75 -12.70 14.19
CA ILE A 374 27.26 -13.23 12.91
C ILE A 374 26.78 -12.03 12.08
N PRO A 375 27.66 -11.46 11.24
CA PRO A 375 27.36 -10.23 10.51
C PRO A 375 26.24 -10.47 9.49
N PHE A 376 25.23 -9.60 9.47
CA PHE A 376 24.13 -9.71 8.51
C PHE A 376 24.45 -9.02 7.18
N GLU A 377 25.45 -8.15 7.18
CA GLU A 377 25.95 -7.37 6.04
C GLU A 377 26.87 -8.18 5.13
N ASP A 378 27.25 -9.40 5.55
CA ASP A 378 27.96 -10.34 4.69
C ASP A 378 26.98 -11.01 3.72
N PHE A 379 27.03 -10.60 2.46
CA PHE A 379 26.19 -11.13 1.39
C PHE A 379 26.91 -12.13 0.49
N ARG A 380 28.16 -12.49 0.82
CA ARG A 380 28.94 -13.46 0.03
C ARG A 380 28.31 -14.86 0.10
N PRO A 381 28.61 -15.74 -0.87
CA PRO A 381 28.09 -17.11 -0.87
C PRO A 381 28.34 -17.88 0.44
N ALA A 382 29.48 -17.62 1.09
CA ALA A 382 29.91 -18.27 2.34
C ALA A 382 29.55 -17.48 3.62
N ALA A 383 28.56 -16.59 3.58
CA ALA A 383 28.17 -15.80 4.74
C ALA A 383 27.73 -16.68 5.91
N ALA A 384 28.25 -16.37 7.10
CA ALA A 384 28.10 -17.22 8.29
C ALA A 384 26.64 -17.43 8.72
N TRP A 385 25.76 -16.46 8.48
CA TRP A 385 24.35 -16.59 8.87
C TRP A 385 23.60 -17.68 8.09
N LYS A 386 24.05 -18.05 6.87
CA LYS A 386 23.37 -19.07 6.04
C LYS A 386 23.33 -20.44 6.72
N THR A 387 24.42 -20.83 7.39
CA THR A 387 24.51 -22.12 8.09
C THR A 387 23.77 -22.14 9.43
N THR A 388 23.26 -21.00 9.89
CA THR A 388 22.50 -20.87 11.14
C THR A 388 20.99 -20.89 10.94
N ALA A 389 20.53 -21.09 9.70
CA ALA A 389 19.12 -21.15 9.39
C ALA A 389 18.44 -22.31 10.15
N PHE A 390 17.33 -22.01 10.82
CA PHE A 390 16.53 -22.96 11.63
C PHE A 390 17.30 -23.61 12.79
N ALA A 391 18.44 -23.05 13.20
CA ALA A 391 19.29 -23.64 14.24
C ALA A 391 18.77 -23.41 15.67
N GLU A 392 17.88 -22.44 15.87
CA GLU A 392 17.33 -22.06 17.17
C GLU A 392 15.95 -21.44 16.96
N ARG A 393 14.98 -21.70 17.84
CA ARG A 393 13.65 -21.07 17.74
C ARG A 393 13.73 -19.55 17.93
N PRO A 394 12.98 -18.74 17.15
CA PRO A 394 13.00 -17.29 17.28
C PRO A 394 12.02 -16.77 18.35
N TRP A 395 11.49 -17.62 19.23
CA TRP A 395 10.54 -17.27 20.29
C TRP A 395 10.86 -18.04 21.58
N GLN A 396 10.38 -17.52 22.71
CA GLN A 396 10.49 -18.23 24.01
C GLN A 396 9.36 -19.24 24.19
N GLU A 397 8.14 -18.84 23.81
CA GLU A 397 6.93 -19.65 23.81
C GLU A 397 6.39 -19.75 22.40
N GLU A 398 5.81 -20.90 22.04
CA GLU A 398 5.28 -21.10 20.69
C GLU A 398 4.14 -20.11 20.39
N PRO A 399 4.19 -19.40 19.25
CA PRO A 399 3.16 -18.44 18.89
C PRO A 399 1.78 -19.08 18.82
N PRO A 400 0.71 -18.42 19.32
CA PRO A 400 -0.63 -19.00 19.37
C PRO A 400 -1.19 -19.43 18.01
N ILE A 401 -0.76 -18.77 16.92
CA ILE A 401 -1.14 -19.16 15.56
C ILE A 401 -0.62 -20.56 15.19
N LEU A 402 0.54 -20.98 15.71
CA LEU A 402 1.17 -22.25 15.38
C LEU A 402 0.67 -23.42 16.23
N ALA A 403 0.16 -23.16 17.44
CA ALA A 403 -0.13 -24.18 18.44
C ALA A 403 -1.06 -25.32 17.96
N ALA A 404 -1.90 -25.05 16.95
CA ALA A 404 -2.87 -26.01 16.43
C ALA A 404 -2.69 -26.32 14.93
N ILE A 405 -2.00 -25.46 14.16
CA ILE A 405 -1.92 -25.58 12.70
C ILE A 405 -0.99 -26.73 12.30
N PRO A 406 -1.44 -27.69 11.48
CA PRO A 406 -0.55 -28.70 10.91
C PRO A 406 0.55 -28.06 10.07
N GLY A 407 1.81 -28.37 10.34
CA GLY A 407 2.97 -27.73 9.70
C GLY A 407 4.19 -28.63 9.58
N LEU A 408 5.38 -28.01 9.63
CA LEU A 408 6.68 -28.68 9.69
C LEU A 408 7.15 -28.76 11.15
N PRO A 409 7.15 -29.94 11.80
CA PRO A 409 7.48 -30.06 13.22
C PRO A 409 8.90 -29.58 13.57
N ASP A 410 9.86 -29.85 12.69
CA ASP A 410 11.26 -29.47 12.92
C ASP A 410 11.54 -28.01 12.57
N LYS A 411 10.70 -27.40 11.72
CA LYS A 411 10.86 -26.02 11.22
C LYS A 411 9.55 -25.21 11.27
N PRO A 412 8.85 -25.12 12.42
CA PRO A 412 7.62 -24.34 12.56
C PRO A 412 7.80 -22.88 12.16
N GLU A 413 8.99 -22.29 12.33
CA GLU A 413 9.25 -20.91 11.94
C GLU A 413 9.23 -20.69 10.40
N ALA A 414 9.31 -21.76 9.60
CA ALA A 414 9.14 -21.69 8.14
C ALA A 414 7.69 -21.36 7.73
N PHE A 415 6.72 -21.50 8.64
CA PHE A 415 5.36 -21.04 8.44
C PHE A 415 5.29 -19.52 8.19
N PHE A 416 6.22 -18.75 8.76
CA PHE A 416 6.32 -17.31 8.53
C PHE A 416 7.17 -17.02 7.29
N VAL A 417 6.51 -16.69 6.20
CA VAL A 417 7.11 -16.51 4.87
C VAL A 417 7.45 -15.03 4.63
N THR A 418 8.66 -14.77 4.15
CA THR A 418 9.11 -13.42 3.79
C THR A 418 8.34 -12.89 2.59
N ASP A 419 7.91 -11.63 2.64
CA ASP A 419 7.39 -10.94 1.46
C ASP A 419 8.50 -10.23 0.68
N PHE A 420 8.97 -10.85 -0.40
CA PHE A 420 9.96 -10.24 -1.29
C PHE A 420 9.51 -8.86 -1.82
N TRP A 421 8.24 -8.70 -2.21
CA TRP A 421 7.75 -7.45 -2.80
C TRP A 421 7.77 -6.32 -1.79
N HIS A 422 7.29 -6.56 -0.57
CA HIS A 422 7.39 -5.57 0.49
C HIS A 422 8.84 -5.30 0.90
N ASN A 423 9.65 -6.36 1.09
CA ASN A 423 11.04 -6.25 1.52
C ASN A 423 11.91 -5.49 0.52
N PHE A 424 11.67 -5.69 -0.78
CA PHE A 424 12.39 -4.98 -1.83
C PHE A 424 11.79 -3.60 -2.08
N HIS A 425 10.53 -3.51 -2.54
CA HIS A 425 9.97 -2.22 -2.99
C HIS A 425 9.79 -1.21 -1.86
N ASN A 426 9.46 -1.66 -0.64
CA ASN A 426 9.34 -0.78 0.52
C ASN A 426 10.56 -0.77 1.45
N GLY A 427 11.55 -1.62 1.18
CA GLY A 427 12.81 -1.71 1.92
C GLY A 427 14.01 -1.48 1.00
N LEU A 428 14.73 -2.54 0.68
CA LEU A 428 16.06 -2.49 0.05
C LEU A 428 16.11 -1.69 -1.26
N GLY A 429 15.09 -1.78 -2.10
CA GLY A 429 15.00 -1.05 -3.37
C GLY A 429 14.95 0.47 -3.17
N LYS A 430 14.39 0.97 -2.07
CA LYS A 430 14.40 2.40 -1.75
C LYS A 430 15.81 2.90 -1.45
N PHE A 431 16.52 2.17 -0.59
CA PHE A 431 17.92 2.47 -0.28
C PHE A 431 18.77 2.41 -1.55
N TRP A 432 18.61 1.36 -2.36
CA TRP A 432 19.37 1.21 -3.60
C TRP A 432 19.17 2.38 -4.56
N VAL A 433 17.91 2.70 -4.88
CA VAL A 433 17.57 3.78 -5.82
C VAL A 433 18.02 5.13 -5.29
N ALA A 434 17.76 5.43 -4.01
CA ALA A 434 18.11 6.73 -3.43
C ALA A 434 19.63 6.95 -3.45
N ASN A 435 20.40 5.92 -3.08
CA ASN A 435 21.87 5.98 -3.11
C ASN A 435 22.39 6.07 -4.54
N ALA A 436 21.84 5.30 -5.48
CA ALA A 436 22.26 5.37 -6.88
C ALA A 436 22.01 6.77 -7.46
N LEU A 437 20.82 7.35 -7.27
CA LEU A 437 20.52 8.71 -7.71
C LEU A 437 21.43 9.75 -7.05
N ALA A 438 21.73 9.61 -5.75
CA ALA A 438 22.69 10.47 -5.06
C ALA A 438 24.08 10.40 -5.72
N MET A 439 24.55 9.20 -6.09
CA MET A 439 25.81 9.04 -6.83
C MET A 439 25.78 9.77 -8.18
N PHE A 440 24.66 9.73 -8.92
CA PHE A 440 24.49 10.49 -10.16
C PHE A 440 24.53 12.01 -9.92
N ILE A 441 23.88 12.50 -8.85
CA ILE A 441 23.90 13.93 -8.46
C ILE A 441 25.34 14.41 -8.26
N TYR A 442 26.21 13.63 -7.63
CA TYR A 442 27.60 14.06 -7.39
C TYR A 442 28.53 13.90 -8.60
N ARG A 443 28.05 13.43 -9.75
CA ARG A 443 28.84 13.32 -11.00
C ARG A 443 28.50 14.42 -12.01
N VAL A 444 29.30 15.48 -11.97
CA VAL A 444 29.19 16.65 -12.87
C VAL A 444 29.32 16.27 -14.36
N GLN A 445 30.02 15.18 -14.69
CA GLN A 445 30.14 14.70 -16.07
C GLN A 445 28.85 14.12 -16.63
N ILE A 446 27.90 13.74 -15.77
CA ILE A 446 26.61 13.15 -16.17
C ILE A 446 25.52 14.20 -16.11
N ILE A 447 25.42 14.92 -14.99
CA ILE A 447 24.44 15.99 -14.81
C ILE A 447 25.17 17.34 -14.84
N PRO A 448 25.02 18.13 -15.93
CA PRO A 448 25.82 19.33 -16.18
C PRO A 448 25.41 20.55 -15.33
N GLU A 449 24.68 20.33 -14.24
CA GLU A 449 24.17 21.37 -13.35
C GLU A 449 25.11 21.63 -12.17
N ARG A 450 25.08 22.85 -11.62
CA ARG A 450 26.02 23.27 -10.57
C ARG A 450 25.52 23.02 -9.15
N SER A 451 24.25 23.34 -8.86
CA SER A 451 23.67 23.15 -7.53
C SER A 451 22.92 21.82 -7.42
N ILE A 452 22.79 21.30 -6.19
CA ILE A 452 22.04 20.06 -5.92
C ILE A 452 20.58 20.23 -6.36
N GLU A 453 19.97 21.39 -6.11
CA GLU A 453 18.60 21.70 -6.51
C GLU A 453 18.42 21.61 -8.03
N LYS A 454 19.34 22.19 -8.80
CA LYS A 454 19.29 22.12 -10.26
C LYS A 454 19.51 20.71 -10.81
N LYS A 455 20.35 19.92 -10.14
CA LYS A 455 20.52 18.51 -10.48
C LYS A 455 19.27 17.68 -10.19
N LEU A 456 18.58 17.97 -9.09
CA LEU A 456 17.31 17.32 -8.73
C LEU A 456 16.18 17.73 -9.68
N GLU A 457 16.09 19.02 -10.04
CA GLU A 457 15.18 19.50 -11.08
C GLU A 457 15.43 18.78 -12.41
N TRP A 458 16.70 18.64 -12.81
CA TRP A 458 17.10 17.93 -14.02
C TRP A 458 16.67 16.45 -13.98
N LEU A 459 16.99 15.73 -12.89
CA LEU A 459 16.60 14.33 -12.72
C LEU A 459 15.09 14.15 -12.72
N SER A 460 14.36 15.10 -12.14
CA SER A 460 12.89 15.08 -12.12
C SER A 460 12.32 15.22 -13.52
N ALA A 461 12.81 16.20 -14.29
CA ALA A 461 12.38 16.41 -15.67
C ALA A 461 12.71 15.20 -16.57
N ASP A 462 13.91 14.63 -16.42
CA ASP A 462 14.35 13.46 -17.19
C ASP A 462 13.55 12.20 -16.81
N PHE A 463 13.20 12.01 -15.53
CA PHE A 463 12.31 10.93 -15.10
C PHE A 463 10.88 11.07 -15.63
N ILE A 464 10.31 12.27 -15.62
CA ILE A 464 8.99 12.52 -16.23
C ILE A 464 9.04 12.26 -17.74
N SER A 465 10.12 12.70 -18.40
CA SER A 465 10.34 12.39 -19.82
C SER A 465 10.41 10.89 -20.05
N TYR A 466 11.17 10.15 -19.24
CA TYR A 466 11.26 8.70 -19.29
C TYR A 466 9.88 8.04 -19.17
N CYS A 467 9.12 8.38 -18.11
CA CYS A 467 7.77 7.87 -17.88
C CYS A 467 6.85 8.11 -19.09
N SER A 468 6.94 9.29 -19.72
CA SER A 468 6.20 9.59 -20.95
C SER A 468 6.65 8.73 -22.14
N ARG A 469 7.95 8.42 -22.30
CA ARG A 469 8.46 7.58 -23.39
C ARG A 469 7.99 6.13 -23.25
N VAL A 470 7.91 5.61 -22.03
CA VAL A 470 7.52 4.21 -21.75
C VAL A 470 6.05 4.04 -21.37
N ASN A 471 5.23 5.10 -21.51
CA ASN A 471 3.80 5.12 -21.17
C ASN A 471 3.48 4.68 -19.73
N ILE A 472 4.30 5.11 -18.77
CA ILE A 472 4.08 4.91 -17.35
C ILE A 472 3.56 6.20 -16.73
N THR A 473 2.49 6.13 -15.94
CA THR A 473 2.01 7.27 -15.15
C THR A 473 2.86 7.40 -13.88
N PRO A 474 3.64 8.48 -13.70
CA PRO A 474 4.55 8.62 -12.57
C PRO A 474 3.76 8.86 -11.27
N PHE A 475 4.02 8.04 -10.24
CA PHE A 475 3.47 8.23 -8.90
C PHE A 475 4.14 9.38 -8.14
N MET A 476 5.45 9.52 -8.34
CA MET A 476 6.25 10.62 -7.82
C MET A 476 6.59 11.56 -8.97
N LYS A 477 6.43 12.87 -8.80
CA LYS A 477 6.64 13.82 -9.91
C LYS A 477 7.99 14.53 -9.88
N GLU A 478 8.67 14.46 -8.75
CA GLU A 478 9.92 15.16 -8.51
C GLU A 478 10.79 14.38 -7.53
N PHE A 479 12.10 14.46 -7.70
CA PHE A 479 13.09 14.09 -6.70
C PHE A 479 13.44 15.32 -5.89
N THR A 480 13.40 15.20 -4.57
CA THR A 480 13.72 16.27 -3.63
C THR A 480 14.72 15.77 -2.60
N ARG A 481 15.37 16.69 -1.88
CA ARG A 481 16.22 16.29 -0.75
C ARG A 481 15.43 15.48 0.27
N ASP A 482 14.23 15.93 0.61
CA ASP A 482 13.34 15.26 1.56
C ASP A 482 13.01 13.83 1.11
N ASN A 483 12.59 13.64 -0.14
CA ASN A 483 12.16 12.31 -0.58
C ASN A 483 13.32 11.33 -0.83
N LEU A 484 14.54 11.83 -1.04
CA LEU A 484 15.76 11.02 -1.08
C LEU A 484 16.41 10.84 0.31
N SER A 485 15.98 11.60 1.32
CA SER A 485 16.64 11.72 2.63
C SER A 485 18.06 12.29 2.56
N MET A 486 18.25 13.35 1.76
CA MET A 486 19.54 14.04 1.56
C MET A 486 19.58 15.37 2.33
N ASP A 487 19.34 15.31 3.64
CA ASP A 487 19.28 16.50 4.50
C ASP A 487 20.66 17.11 4.77
N SER A 488 21.71 16.28 4.72
CA SER A 488 23.11 16.70 4.88
C SER A 488 24.06 15.83 4.06
N PHE A 489 25.31 16.27 3.90
CA PHE A 489 26.37 15.47 3.25
C PHE A 489 26.75 14.21 4.03
N ASP A 490 26.35 14.11 5.30
CA ASP A 490 26.59 12.95 6.17
C ASP A 490 25.34 12.06 6.31
N SER A 491 24.25 12.40 5.62
CA SER A 491 23.00 11.65 5.66
C SER A 491 22.99 10.56 4.59
N TYR A 492 22.83 9.30 5.02
CA TYR A 492 22.69 8.17 4.12
C TYR A 492 21.31 8.22 3.42
N PRO A 493 21.24 8.29 2.08
CA PRO A 493 19.97 8.30 1.35
C PRO A 493 19.13 7.05 1.62
N GLN A 494 17.83 7.22 1.85
CA GLN A 494 16.94 6.10 2.23
C GLN A 494 15.71 5.95 1.33
N GLY A 495 15.28 7.03 0.67
CA GLY A 495 14.01 7.06 -0.04
C GLY A 495 12.81 7.09 0.92
N LEU A 496 12.19 8.26 1.10
CA LEU A 496 11.09 8.47 2.06
C LEU A 496 9.69 8.41 1.43
N TRP A 497 9.55 7.91 0.21
CA TRP A 497 8.23 7.72 -0.42
C TRP A 497 7.45 6.56 0.21
N SER A 498 6.12 6.67 0.21
CA SER A 498 5.22 5.71 0.89
C SER A 498 4.66 4.63 -0.03
N LYS A 499 4.77 4.78 -1.36
CA LYS A 499 4.21 3.84 -2.34
C LYS A 499 5.31 2.99 -2.97
N ALA A 500 5.15 1.67 -2.88
CA ALA A 500 6.06 0.68 -3.49
C ALA A 500 6.30 0.92 -4.99
N GLU A 501 5.26 1.38 -5.69
CA GLU A 501 5.30 1.68 -7.13
C GLU A 501 6.37 2.71 -7.50
N VAL A 502 6.67 3.67 -6.62
CA VAL A 502 7.73 4.66 -6.87
C VAL A 502 9.09 3.96 -6.98
N THR A 503 9.36 2.95 -6.16
CA THR A 503 10.59 2.16 -6.26
C THR A 503 10.65 1.41 -7.59
N THR A 504 9.54 0.80 -8.03
CA THR A 504 9.47 0.10 -9.32
C THR A 504 9.77 1.03 -10.49
N GLN A 505 9.06 2.16 -10.56
CA GLN A 505 9.22 3.14 -11.65
C GLN A 505 10.64 3.72 -11.67
N THR A 506 11.20 4.00 -10.49
CA THR A 506 12.54 4.58 -10.40
C THR A 506 13.64 3.55 -10.67
N MET A 507 13.44 2.27 -10.36
CA MET A 507 14.35 1.19 -10.77
C MET A 507 14.42 1.03 -12.30
N LEU A 508 13.28 1.15 -12.98
CA LEU A 508 13.23 1.11 -14.45
C LEU A 508 13.91 2.35 -15.06
N TYR A 509 13.65 3.52 -14.49
CA TYR A 509 14.34 4.76 -14.88
C TYR A 509 15.85 4.71 -14.62
N LEU A 510 16.27 4.15 -13.48
CA LEU A 510 17.68 4.00 -13.13
C LEU A 510 18.40 3.12 -14.15
N GLN A 511 17.74 2.06 -14.64
CA GLN A 511 18.30 1.25 -15.71
C GLN A 511 18.48 2.07 -17.00
N ASP A 512 17.47 2.85 -17.44
CA ASP A 512 17.57 3.76 -18.60
C ASP A 512 18.70 4.79 -18.43
N LEU A 513 18.88 5.35 -17.22
CA LEU A 513 20.01 6.22 -16.90
C LEU A 513 21.36 5.50 -17.05
N CYS A 514 21.47 4.27 -16.53
CA CYS A 514 22.69 3.48 -16.61
C CYS A 514 23.05 3.14 -18.07
N GLU A 515 22.08 2.72 -18.87
CA GLU A 515 22.26 2.40 -20.29
C GLU A 515 22.71 3.63 -21.10
N ARG A 516 22.18 4.83 -20.79
CA ARG A 516 22.58 6.07 -21.47
C ARG A 516 23.96 6.59 -21.07
N PHE A 517 24.29 6.55 -19.78
CA PHE A 517 25.41 7.31 -19.23
C PHE A 517 26.57 6.46 -18.68
N ILE A 518 26.36 5.19 -18.36
CA ILE A 518 27.37 4.30 -17.77
C ILE A 518 27.88 3.30 -18.79
N GLU A 519 26.98 2.49 -19.34
CA GLU A 519 27.32 1.33 -20.20
C GLU A 519 28.09 1.68 -21.50
N PRO A 520 28.14 2.93 -21.99
CA PRO A 520 29.06 3.29 -23.06
C PRO A 520 30.35 4.02 -22.61
N HIS A 521 30.54 4.38 -21.32
CA HIS A 521 31.46 5.49 -20.97
C HIS A 521 32.28 5.42 -19.67
N THR A 522 32.14 4.44 -18.75
CA THR A 522 32.91 4.50 -17.48
C THR A 522 33.51 3.18 -16.96
N PRO A 523 34.80 3.15 -16.58
CA PRO A 523 35.42 2.04 -15.85
C PRO A 523 35.20 2.13 -14.33
N ASP A 524 34.37 3.06 -13.84
CA ASP A 524 34.15 3.23 -12.40
C ASP A 524 33.39 2.01 -11.82
N LYS A 525 34.02 1.35 -10.85
CA LYS A 525 33.49 0.15 -10.20
C LYS A 525 32.11 0.34 -9.56
N ILE A 526 31.84 1.51 -8.95
CA ILE A 526 30.55 1.78 -8.30
C ILE A 526 29.47 1.90 -9.37
N PHE A 527 29.70 2.69 -10.42
CA PHE A 527 28.73 2.89 -11.51
C PHE A 527 28.49 1.61 -12.31
N SER A 528 29.56 0.86 -12.60
CA SER A 528 29.45 -0.46 -13.24
C SER A 528 28.61 -1.42 -12.38
N GLY A 529 28.82 -1.41 -11.06
CA GLY A 529 28.02 -2.17 -10.12
C GLY A 529 26.56 -1.72 -10.06
N ILE A 530 26.31 -0.39 -10.07
CA ILE A 530 24.94 0.16 -10.10
C ILE A 530 24.19 -0.32 -11.35
N ALA A 531 24.81 -0.23 -12.53
CA ALA A 531 24.22 -0.68 -13.79
C ALA A 531 23.88 -2.17 -13.75
N GLU A 532 24.86 -3.01 -13.39
CA GLU A 532 24.69 -4.46 -13.39
C GLU A 532 23.66 -4.93 -12.35
N ALA A 533 23.73 -4.44 -11.11
CA ALA A 533 22.78 -4.80 -10.08
C ALA A 533 21.35 -4.32 -10.40
N THR A 534 21.20 -3.12 -10.95
CA THR A 534 19.88 -2.62 -11.37
C THR A 534 19.28 -3.50 -12.47
N ARG A 535 20.07 -3.85 -13.49
CA ARG A 535 19.66 -4.74 -14.59
C ARG A 535 19.31 -6.14 -14.08
N LEU A 536 20.12 -6.72 -13.20
CA LEU A 536 19.86 -8.03 -12.58
C LEU A 536 18.53 -8.03 -11.83
N MET A 537 18.28 -7.01 -11.02
CA MET A 537 17.08 -6.93 -10.20
C MET A 537 15.82 -6.67 -11.03
N ASN A 538 15.86 -5.77 -12.02
CA ASN A 538 14.75 -5.56 -12.94
C ASN A 538 14.43 -6.86 -13.70
N THR A 539 15.46 -7.56 -14.20
CA THR A 539 15.26 -8.86 -14.87
C THR A 539 14.67 -9.90 -13.90
N PHE A 540 15.17 -9.97 -12.66
CA PHE A 540 14.66 -10.89 -11.64
C PHE A 540 13.17 -10.66 -11.39
N ILE A 541 12.76 -9.40 -11.17
CA ILE A 541 11.37 -9.02 -10.90
C ILE A 541 10.48 -9.31 -12.11
N SER A 542 10.91 -8.90 -13.32
CA SER A 542 10.15 -9.15 -14.55
C SER A 542 9.93 -10.64 -14.82
N VAL A 543 10.95 -11.47 -14.60
CA VAL A 543 10.79 -12.93 -14.74
C VAL A 543 9.87 -13.46 -13.66
N LEU A 544 10.03 -13.06 -12.40
CA LEU A 544 9.22 -13.55 -11.28
C LEU A 544 7.72 -13.26 -11.46
N TYR A 545 7.36 -12.08 -11.98
CA TYR A 545 5.97 -11.74 -12.31
C TYR A 545 5.38 -12.57 -13.46
N GLY A 546 6.23 -13.14 -14.33
CA GLY A 546 5.82 -14.01 -15.43
C GLY A 546 5.64 -15.48 -15.04
N GLU A 547 6.01 -15.87 -13.81
CA GLU A 547 5.88 -17.25 -13.34
C GLU A 547 4.54 -17.51 -12.62
N GLY A 548 4.13 -18.78 -12.61
CA GLY A 548 3.07 -19.26 -11.72
C GLY A 548 3.60 -19.64 -10.33
N PHE A 549 2.75 -20.27 -9.53
CA PHE A 549 3.13 -20.76 -8.20
C PHE A 549 4.32 -21.73 -8.27
N TRP A 550 4.35 -22.61 -9.29
CA TRP A 550 5.42 -23.57 -9.49
C TRP A 550 6.45 -23.05 -10.50
N ILE A 551 7.58 -22.55 -9.99
CA ILE A 551 8.72 -22.14 -10.82
C ILE A 551 9.56 -23.38 -11.17
N PRO A 552 9.88 -23.62 -12.46
CA PRO A 552 10.79 -24.71 -12.84
C PRO A 552 12.15 -24.62 -12.13
N ALA A 553 12.67 -25.74 -11.62
CA ALA A 553 13.86 -25.76 -10.77
C ALA A 553 15.09 -25.05 -11.39
N GLU A 554 15.34 -25.25 -12.69
CA GLU A 554 16.42 -24.57 -13.42
C GLU A 554 16.25 -23.04 -13.38
N ARG A 555 15.03 -22.57 -13.63
CA ARG A 555 14.68 -21.15 -13.62
C ARG A 555 14.72 -20.58 -12.21
N GLY A 556 14.20 -21.29 -11.22
CA GLY A 556 14.30 -20.93 -9.80
C GLY A 556 15.76 -20.80 -9.35
N GLY A 557 16.63 -21.73 -9.76
CA GLY A 557 18.06 -21.65 -9.49
C GLY A 557 18.73 -20.44 -10.14
N ARG A 558 18.32 -20.07 -11.37
CA ARG A 558 18.81 -18.85 -12.04
C ARG A 558 18.36 -17.59 -11.31
N LEU A 559 17.07 -17.49 -10.93
CA LEU A 559 16.53 -16.39 -10.16
C LEU A 559 17.27 -16.22 -8.81
N GLY A 560 17.52 -17.32 -8.10
CA GLY A 560 18.30 -17.32 -6.86
C GLY A 560 19.71 -16.75 -7.06
N ARG A 561 20.42 -17.19 -8.10
CA ARG A 561 21.76 -16.64 -8.42
C ARG A 561 21.75 -15.16 -8.77
N MET A 562 20.70 -14.68 -9.45
CA MET A 562 20.57 -13.26 -9.77
C MET A 562 20.38 -12.41 -8.50
N LEU A 563 19.56 -12.89 -7.55
CA LEU A 563 19.37 -12.23 -6.27
C LEU A 563 20.66 -12.23 -5.44
N GLU A 564 21.38 -13.35 -5.38
CA GLU A 564 22.67 -13.41 -4.70
C GLU A 564 23.70 -12.45 -5.34
N ALA A 565 23.78 -12.42 -6.68
CA ALA A 565 24.67 -11.52 -7.39
C ALA A 565 24.36 -10.04 -7.11
N PHE A 566 23.08 -9.66 -7.09
CA PHE A 566 22.65 -8.32 -6.70
C PHE A 566 23.18 -7.95 -5.30
N MET A 567 23.00 -8.83 -4.31
CA MET A 567 23.44 -8.57 -2.93
C MET A 567 24.97 -8.47 -2.79
N VAL A 568 25.72 -9.30 -3.52
CA VAL A 568 27.18 -9.23 -3.56
C VAL A 568 27.67 -7.93 -4.20
N ILE A 569 27.05 -7.50 -5.31
CA ILE A 569 27.38 -6.23 -5.96
C ILE A 569 27.02 -5.05 -5.04
N TYR A 570 25.87 -5.11 -4.37
CA TYR A 570 25.49 -4.11 -3.37
C TYR A 570 26.58 -3.94 -2.30
N GLN A 571 27.07 -5.06 -1.73
CA GLN A 571 28.15 -5.05 -0.74
C GLN A 571 29.44 -4.44 -1.31
N ALA A 572 29.79 -4.79 -2.56
CA ALA A 572 31.00 -4.30 -3.21
C ALA A 572 30.92 -2.78 -3.46
N CYS A 573 29.78 -2.28 -3.95
CA CYS A 573 29.54 -0.85 -4.13
C CYS A 573 29.64 -0.09 -2.79
N ALA A 574 29.01 -0.61 -1.73
CA ALA A 574 29.07 0.00 -0.41
C ALA A 574 30.51 0.02 0.15
N SER A 575 31.23 -1.09 0.03
CA SER A 575 32.62 -1.19 0.49
C SER A 575 33.54 -0.22 -0.26
N GLU A 576 33.39 -0.11 -1.57
CA GLU A 576 34.14 0.82 -2.41
C GLU A 576 33.80 2.28 -2.09
N ALA A 577 32.53 2.60 -1.80
CA ALA A 577 32.12 3.93 -1.35
C ALA A 577 32.81 4.33 -0.04
N VAL A 578 32.84 3.43 0.95
CA VAL A 578 33.54 3.63 2.23
C VAL A 578 35.04 3.85 2.01
N VAL A 579 35.68 3.03 1.16
CA VAL A 579 37.11 3.19 0.84
C VAL A 579 37.41 4.55 0.21
N ARG A 580 36.46 5.10 -0.57
CA ARG A 580 36.56 6.42 -1.19
C ARG A 580 36.17 7.58 -0.26
N GLY A 581 35.75 7.30 0.97
CA GLY A 581 35.26 8.31 1.91
C GLY A 581 33.96 8.99 1.45
N ILE A 582 33.15 8.27 0.66
CA ILE A 582 31.80 8.71 0.30
C ILE A 582 30.91 8.27 1.46
N ASN A 583 30.48 9.25 2.26
CA ASN A 583 29.55 9.05 3.38
C ASN A 583 28.13 8.79 2.90
#